data_AF-A0A7V2S5M2-F1
#
_entry.id   AF-A0A7V2S5M2-F1
#
_cell.length_a   1.000
_cell.length_b   1.000
_cell.length_c   1.000
_cell.angle_alpha   90.00
_cell.angle_beta   90.00
_cell.angle_gamma   90.00
#
_symmetry.space_group_name_H-M   'P 1'
#
loop_
_entity.id
_entity.type
_entity.pdbx_description
1 polymer ?
#
loop_
_entity_poly.entity_id
_entity_poly.type
_entity_poly.pdbx_seq_one_letter_code
_entity_poly.pdbx_strand_id
1 'polypeptide(L)' 'MKCSDLKNLRWNTLLKCQLIEIVSLWEGRLTTNVLISAFGIGRQQASKDINFYINAIAPANLIYDKHLKGYTPTDKF' A
#
# COMPACT_ATOMS: atom_id res chain seq x y z
N MET A 1 15.09 0.55 5.13
CA MET A 1 15.24 -0.60 4.21
C MET A 1 16.36 -0.32 3.22
N LYS A 2 17.20 -1.31 2.87
CA LYS A 2 18.23 -1.12 1.82
C LYS A 2 17.54 -1.25 0.45
N CYS A 3 17.89 -0.39 -0.49
CA CYS A 3 17.36 -0.34 -1.86
C CYS A 3 17.48 -1.68 -2.66
N SER A 4 18.18 -2.68 -2.11
CA SER A 4 18.39 -4.01 -2.71
C SER A 4 17.12 -4.85 -2.85
N ASP A 5 16.18 -4.79 -1.89
CA ASP A 5 15.02 -5.71 -1.85
C ASP A 5 13.95 -5.37 -2.90
N LEU A 6 13.95 -4.12 -3.40
CA LEU A 6 13.09 -3.67 -4.48
C LEU A 6 13.57 -4.13 -5.87
N LYS A 7 14.84 -4.52 -6.02
CA LYS A 7 15.46 -4.80 -7.33
C LYS A 7 14.86 -6.00 -8.07
N ASN A 8 14.21 -6.92 -7.35
CA ASN A 8 13.62 -8.14 -7.92
C ASN A 8 12.08 -8.10 -8.02
N LEU A 9 11.43 -6.99 -7.66
CA LEU A 9 9.99 -6.87 -7.79
C LEU A 9 9.61 -6.52 -9.24
N ARG A 10 8.53 -7.15 -9.73
CA ARG A 10 7.94 -6.76 -11.02
C ARG A 10 7.56 -5.28 -10.99
N TRP A 11 7.80 -4.57 -12.09
CA TRP A 11 7.56 -3.13 -12.21
C TRP A 11 6.16 -2.71 -11.73
N ASN A 12 5.12 -3.46 -12.11
CA ASN A 12 3.75 -3.18 -11.66
C ASN A 12 3.57 -3.26 -10.14
N THR A 13 4.28 -4.17 -9.46
CA THR A 13 4.25 -4.27 -7.99
C THR A 13 4.94 -3.07 -7.36
N LEU A 14 6.05 -2.61 -7.93
CA LEU A 14 6.76 -1.42 -7.46
C LEU A 14 5.88 -0.17 -7.55
N LEU A 15 5.22 0.04 -8.69
CA LEU A 15 4.31 1.18 -8.88
C LEU A 15 3.16 1.18 -7.86
N LYS A 16 2.58 0.01 -7.55
CA LYS A 16 1.54 -0.11 -6.53
C LYS A 16 2.05 0.25 -5.14
N CYS A 17 3.24 -0.23 -4.78
CA CYS A 17 3.86 0.12 -3.49
C CYS A 17 4.15 1.63 -3.42
N GLN A 18 4.67 2.23 -4.50
CA GLN A 18 4.89 3.67 -4.56
C GLN A 18 3.60 4.47 -4.42
N LEU A 19 2.51 4.05 -5.07
CA LEU A 19 1.22 4.71 -4.91
C LEU A 19 0.72 4.62 -3.47
N ILE A 20 0.89 3.46 -2.81
CA ILE A 20 0.56 3.28 -1.41
C ILE A 20 1.31 4.29 -0.55
N GLU A 21 2.63 4.40 -0.72
CA GLU A 21 3.47 5.36 0.01
C GLU A 21 2.99 6.80 -0.17
N ILE A 22 2.76 7.21 -1.42
CA ILE A 22 2.33 8.57 -1.76
C ILE A 22 0.98 8.87 -1.11
N VAL A 23 -0.03 8.03 -1.31
CA VAL A 23 -1.36 8.29 -0.75
C VAL A 23 -1.33 8.29 0.78
N SER A 24 -0.57 7.39 1.39
CA SER A 24 -0.45 7.34 2.85
C SER A 24 0.24 8.58 3.42
N LEU A 25 1.28 9.12 2.76
CA LEU A 25 1.97 10.35 3.19
C LEU A 25 1.12 11.60 3.03
N TRP A 26 0.40 11.72 1.90
CA TRP A 26 -0.28 12.96 1.54
C TRP A 26 -1.74 13.01 1.98
N GLU A 27 -2.47 11.90 1.86
CA GLU A 27 -3.90 11.83 2.20
C GLU A 27 -4.15 11.27 3.61
N GLY A 28 -3.15 10.61 4.21
CA GLY A 28 -3.28 10.00 5.54
C GLY A 28 -4.24 8.80 5.61
N ARG A 29 -4.86 8.41 4.50
CA ARG A 29 -5.79 7.27 4.45
C ARG A 29 -5.75 6.57 3.09
N LEU A 30 -5.35 5.32 3.11
CA LEU A 30 -5.34 4.42 1.97
C LEU A 30 -6.59 3.53 1.98
N THR A 31 -7.23 3.37 0.82
CA THR A 31 -8.31 2.39 0.62
C THR A 31 -8.04 1.53 -0.59
N THR A 32 -8.72 0.38 -0.72
CA THR A 32 -8.63 -0.45 -1.93
C THR A 32 -9.06 0.30 -3.18
N ASN A 33 -9.96 1.29 -3.05
CA ASN A 33 -10.48 2.05 -4.20
C ASN A 33 -9.37 2.85 -4.90
N VAL A 34 -8.37 3.32 -4.17
CA VAL A 34 -7.20 4.01 -4.74
C VAL A 34 -6.50 3.11 -5.77
N LEU A 35 -6.21 1.86 -5.39
CA LEU A 35 -5.55 0.91 -6.29
C LEU A 35 -6.47 0.46 -7.43
N ILE A 36 -7.77 0.29 -7.15
CA ILE A 36 -8.76 -0.06 -8.19
C ILE A 36 -8.80 1.03 -9.26
N SER A 37 -8.94 2.30 -8.85
CA SER A 37 -9.02 3.43 -9.77
C SER A 37 -7.71 3.65 -10.53
N ALA A 38 -6.55 3.47 -9.89
CA ALA A 38 -5.26 3.69 -10.53
C ALA A 38 -4.83 2.57 -11.49
N PHE A 39 -5.17 1.30 -11.19
CA PHE A 39 -4.66 0.14 -11.93
C PHE A 39 -5.74 -0.70 -12.62
N GLY A 40 -7.02 -0.35 -12.50
CA GLY A 40 -8.13 -1.09 -13.11
C GLY A 40 -8.30 -2.51 -12.57
N ILE A 41 -7.81 -2.79 -11.36
CA ILE A 41 -7.85 -4.13 -10.75
C ILE A 41 -9.12 -4.32 -9.90
N GLY A 42 -9.52 -5.58 -9.70
CA GLY A 42 -10.62 -5.91 -8.79
C GLY A 42 -10.27 -5.70 -7.30
N ARG A 43 -11.29 -5.50 -6.47
CA ARG A 43 -11.14 -5.25 -5.02
C ARG A 43 -10.32 -6.30 -4.28
N GLN A 44 -10.50 -7.59 -4.61
CA GLN A 44 -9.74 -8.66 -3.98
C GLN A 44 -8.24 -8.54 -4.30
N GLN A 45 -7.88 -8.19 -5.53
CA GLN A 45 -6.49 -8.00 -5.92
C GLN A 45 -5.90 -6.77 -5.24
N ALA A 46 -6.63 -5.65 -5.20
CA ALA A 46 -6.22 -4.47 -4.46
C ALA A 46 -5.96 -4.76 -2.98
N SER A 47 -6.84 -5.53 -2.33
CA SER A 47 -6.64 -5.96 -0.94
C SER A 47 -5.41 -6.84 -0.77
N LYS A 48 -5.17 -7.79 -1.69
CA LYS A 48 -3.95 -8.63 -1.70
C LYS A 48 -2.69 -7.78 -1.87
N ASP A 49 -2.73 -6.77 -2.73
CA ASP A 49 -1.59 -5.89 -2.99
C ASP A 49 -1.26 -5.01 -1.75
N ILE A 50 -2.28 -4.48 -1.06
CA ILE A 50 -2.07 -3.75 0.22
C ILE A 50 -1.51 -4.67 1.30
N ASN A 51 -2.06 -5.88 1.44
CA ASN A 51 -1.53 -6.86 2.40
C ASN A 51 -0.10 -7.29 2.05
N PHE A 52 0.22 -7.43 0.77
CA PHE A 52 1.60 -7.70 0.34
C PHE A 52 2.52 -6.56 0.77
N TYR A 53 2.14 -5.31 0.54
CA TYR A 53 2.90 -4.15 0.98
C TYR A 53 3.14 -4.18 2.51
N ILE A 54 2.08 -4.37 3.31
CA ILE A 54 2.19 -4.41 4.78
C ILE A 54 3.08 -5.56 5.27
N ASN A 55 2.96 -6.75 4.69
CA ASN A 55 3.67 -7.92 5.21
C ASN A 55 5.08 -8.08 4.67
N ALA A 56 5.32 -7.70 3.41
CA ALA A 56 6.57 -8.00 2.71
C ALA A 56 7.44 -6.76 2.46
N ILE A 57 6.86 -5.56 2.40
CA ILE A 57 7.57 -4.34 2.00
C ILE A 57 7.82 -3.42 3.19
N ALA A 58 6.76 -3.04 3.91
CA ALA A 58 6.83 -2.07 4.99
C ALA A 58 5.97 -2.49 6.18
N PRO A 59 6.43 -3.47 6.97
CA PRO A 59 5.74 -3.89 8.17
C PRO A 59 5.68 -2.72 9.16
N ALA A 60 4.50 -2.55 9.75
CA ALA A 60 4.14 -1.46 10.67
C ALA A 60 3.94 -0.07 10.03
N ASN A 61 4.06 0.13 8.71
CA ASN A 61 3.73 1.42 8.11
C ASN A 61 2.22 1.71 8.20
N LEU A 62 1.39 0.71 7.92
CA LEU A 62 -0.07 0.91 7.87
C LEU A 62 -0.80 0.09 8.92
N ILE A 63 -1.84 0.69 9.50
CA ILE A 63 -2.80 0.02 10.38
C ILE A 63 -4.22 0.19 9.82
N TYR A 64 -5.04 -0.85 9.95
CA TYR A 64 -6.44 -0.78 9.53
C TYR A 64 -7.30 -0.07 10.58
N ASP A 65 -7.92 1.04 10.19
CA ASP A 65 -8.89 1.79 10.98
C ASP A 65 -10.32 1.37 10.59
N LYS A 66 -11.05 0.78 11.55
CA LYS A 66 -12.43 0.30 11.37
C LYS A 66 -13.45 1.45 11.26
N HIS A 67 -13.21 2.57 11.93
CA HIS A 67 -14.10 3.72 11.91
C HIS A 67 -14.00 4.45 10.57
N LEU A 68 -12.77 4.63 10.08
CA LEU A 68 -12.52 5.24 8.78
C LEU A 68 -12.65 4.24 7.61
N LYS A 69 -12.78 2.93 7.87
CA LYS A 69 -12.87 1.88 6.83
C LYS A 69 -11.72 2.01 5.81
N GLY A 70 -10.48 2.08 6.31
CA GLY A 70 -9.28 2.27 5.50
C GLY A 70 -8.01 2.00 6.30
N TYR A 71 -6.86 2.14 5.66
CA TYR A 71 -5.56 1.99 6.29
C TYR A 71 -4.97 3.39 6.53
N THR A 72 -4.50 3.66 7.74
CA THR A 72 -3.85 4.91 8.12
C THR A 72 -2.36 4.68 8.35
N PRO A 73 -1.50 5.68 8.09
CA PRO A 73 -0.09 5.61 8.47
C PRO A 73 0.03 5.53 9.99
N THR A 74 0.99 4.75 10.48
CA THR A 74 1.35 4.72 11.90
C THR A 74 2.40 5.79 12.21
N ASP A 75 2.72 5.96 13.49
CA ASP A 75 3.80 6.85 13.93
C ASP A 75 5.20 6.44 13.42
N LYS A 76 5.34 5.25 12.82
CA LYS A 76 6.60 4.72 12.29
C LYS A 76 6.72 4.83 10.77
N PHE A 77 5.73 5.43 10.12
CA PHE A 77 5.67 5.59 8.67
C PHE A 77 6.83 6.43 8.14
#